data_AF-A0A1C6T8F0-F1
#
_entry.id   AF-A0A1C6T8F0-F1
#
_cell.length_a   1.000
_cell.length_b   1.000
_cell.length_c   1.000
_cell.angle_alpha   90.00
_cell.angle_beta   90.00
_cell.angle_gamma   90.00
#
_symmetry.space_group_name_H-M   'P 1'
#
loop_
_entity.id
_entity.type
_entity.pdbx_description
1 polymer ?
#
loop_
_entity_poly.entity_id
_entity_poly.type
_entity_poly.pdbx_seq_one_letter_code
_entity_poly.pdbx_strand_id
1 'polypeptide(L)'
;MWWSGAGILAVILPAVTVAVGYQLGGYPGVPVGFLVAGIATWFVGRRMNRTDDPKTYHNEHSLYSIPMQYWAFLWAFFALTQTVLGLLGKAGWQQE
;
A
#
# COMPACT_ATOMS: atom_id res chain seq x y z
N MET A 1 9.95 14.10 14.42
CA MET A 1 10.40 13.16 13.36
C MET A 1 9.20 12.86 12.47
N TRP A 2 9.39 12.70 11.16
CA TRP A 2 8.28 12.55 10.20
C TRP A 2 7.67 11.12 10.19
N TRP A 3 8.29 10.18 10.89
CA TRP A 3 7.76 8.85 11.18
C TRP A 3 8.10 8.44 12.61
N SER A 4 7.34 7.51 13.16
CA SER A 4 7.51 6.92 14.50
C SER A 4 7.48 5.40 14.41
N GLY A 5 8.30 4.76 15.25
CA GLY A 5 8.43 3.30 15.31
C GLY A 5 8.74 2.70 13.94
N ALA A 6 7.82 1.85 13.47
CA ALA A 6 7.95 1.13 12.20
C ALA A 6 7.18 1.81 11.06
N GLY A 7 6.73 3.06 11.24
CA GLY A 7 5.92 3.79 10.25
C GLY A 7 6.50 3.81 8.84
N ILE A 8 7.83 3.71 8.71
CA ILE A 8 8.52 3.60 7.42
C ILE A 8 8.08 2.39 6.57
N LEU A 9 7.59 1.30 7.17
CA LEU A 9 7.12 0.14 6.39
C LEU A 9 5.90 0.49 5.52
N ALA A 10 5.17 1.55 5.84
CA ALA A 10 4.09 2.05 5.00
C ALA A 10 4.57 2.41 3.58
N VAL A 11 5.86 2.76 3.42
CA VAL A 11 6.49 3.07 2.12
C VAL A 11 7.32 1.90 1.60
N ILE A 12 7.99 1.16 2.48
CA ILE A 12 8.83 0.03 2.04
C ILE A 12 7.98 -1.09 1.42
N LEU A 13 6.85 -1.42 2.04
CA LEU A 13 5.96 -2.48 1.55
C LEU A 13 5.49 -2.24 0.11
N PRO A 14 4.89 -1.09 -0.25
CA PRO A 14 4.52 -0.82 -1.64
C PRO A 14 5.72 -0.72 -2.57
N ALA A 15 6.86 -0.17 -2.15
CA ALA A 15 8.03 -0.11 -3.00
C ALA A 15 8.50 -1.52 -3.42
N VAL A 16 8.55 -2.46 -2.47
CA VAL A 16 8.96 -3.85 -2.73
C VAL A 16 7.91 -4.60 -3.54
N THR A 17 6.64 -4.58 -3.13
CA THR A 17 5.61 -5.38 -3.80
C THR A 17 5.29 -4.87 -5.20
N VAL A 18 5.35 -3.55 -5.43
CA VAL A 18 5.20 -2.98 -6.78
C VAL A 18 6.40 -3.32 -7.66
N ALA A 19 7.63 -3.22 -7.15
CA ALA A 19 8.81 -3.63 -7.90
C ALA A 19 8.76 -5.11 -8.29
N VAL A 20 8.39 -5.98 -7.35
CA VAL A 20 8.20 -7.42 -7.61
C VAL A 20 7.07 -7.66 -8.60
N GLY A 21 5.92 -6.99 -8.43
CA GLY A 21 4.79 -7.09 -9.36
C GLY A 21 5.20 -6.71 -10.78
N TYR A 22 5.96 -5.62 -10.94
CA TYR A 22 6.49 -5.20 -12.23
C TYR A 22 7.48 -6.20 -12.82
N GLN A 23 8.39 -6.75 -12.02
CA GLN A 23 9.36 -7.75 -12.50
C GLN A 23 8.69 -9.05 -12.97
N LEU A 24 7.59 -9.46 -12.34
CA LEU A 24 6.88 -10.70 -12.67
C LEU A 24 5.89 -10.54 -13.84
N GLY A 25 5.21 -9.39 -13.94
CA GLY A 25 4.08 -9.20 -14.86
C GLY A 25 4.16 -7.98 -15.75
N GLY A 26 5.29 -7.26 -15.76
CA GLY A 26 5.42 -5.97 -16.42
C GLY A 26 4.46 -4.92 -15.84
N TYR A 27 4.05 -3.94 -16.67
CA TYR A 27 3.11 -2.91 -16.23
C TYR A 27 1.78 -3.46 -15.67
N PRO A 28 1.16 -4.51 -16.24
CA PRO A 28 0.00 -5.16 -15.63
C PRO A 28 0.21 -5.70 -14.21
N GLY A 29 1.46 -5.98 -13.81
CA GLY A 29 1.79 -6.43 -12.46
C GLY A 29 1.86 -5.31 -11.41
N VAL A 30 1.95 -4.03 -11.82
CA VAL A 30 1.97 -2.86 -10.93
C VAL A 30 0.70 -2.75 -10.07
N PRO A 31 -0.54 -2.81 -10.61
CA PRO A 31 -1.75 -2.76 -9.77
C PRO A 31 -1.83 -3.94 -8.80
N VAL A 32 -1.34 -5.12 -9.19
CA VAL A 32 -1.27 -6.29 -8.30
C VAL A 32 -0.31 -6.02 -7.14
N GLY A 33 0.86 -5.44 -7.43
CA GLY A 33 1.83 -5.03 -6.42
C GLY A 33 1.27 -4.03 -5.41
N PHE A 34 0.51 -3.02 -5.87
CA PHE A 34 -0.17 -2.08 -4.98
C PHE A 34 -1.29 -2.72 -4.16
N LEU A 35 -2.04 -3.67 -4.73
CA LEU A 35 -3.07 -4.39 -3.99
C LEU A 35 -2.47 -5.23 -2.85
N VAL A 36 -1.39 -5.96 -3.14
CA VAL A 36 -0.63 -6.70 -2.13
C VAL A 36 -0.03 -5.75 -1.09
N ALA A 37 0.47 -4.59 -1.51
CA ALA A 37 0.96 -3.56 -0.58
C ALA A 37 -0.10 -3.08 0.40
N GLY A 38 -1.33 -2.82 -0.10
CA GLY A 38 -2.45 -2.40 0.73
C GLY A 38 -2.79 -3.44 1.80
N ILE A 39 -2.90 -4.70 1.39
CA ILE A 39 -3.17 -5.83 2.31
C ILE A 39 -2.04 -5.95 3.34
N ALA A 40 -0.78 -5.96 2.89
CA ALA A 40 0.37 -6.09 3.77
C ALA A 40 0.48 -4.92 4.76
N THR A 41 0.32 -3.68 4.28
CA THR A 41 0.40 -2.47 5.10
C THR A 41 -0.70 -2.43 6.16
N TRP A 42 -1.92 -2.83 5.79
CA TRP A 42 -3.02 -2.93 6.75
C TRP A 42 -2.76 -4.01 7.80
N PHE A 43 -2.35 -5.21 7.38
CA PHE A 43 -2.14 -6.33 8.29
C PHE A 43 -0.96 -6.10 9.24
N VAL A 44 0.18 -5.64 8.69
CA VAL A 44 1.37 -5.28 9.48
C VAL A 44 1.05 -4.11 10.41
N GLY A 45 0.43 -3.04 9.88
CA GLY A 45 0.04 -1.88 10.69
C GLY A 45 -0.90 -2.26 11.82
N ARG A 46 -1.93 -3.06 11.54
CA ARG A 46 -2.88 -3.54 12.57
C ARG A 46 -2.21 -4.47 13.58
N ARG A 47 -1.29 -5.33 13.17
CA ARG A 47 -0.58 -6.24 14.08
C ARG A 47 0.38 -5.48 15.00
N MET A 48 1.11 -4.50 14.46
CA MET A 48 2.09 -3.72 15.22
C MET A 48 1.42 -2.68 16.11
N ASN A 49 0.32 -2.06 15.67
CA ASN A 49 -0.43 -1.10 16.48
C ASN A 49 -1.50 -1.75 17.38
N ARG A 50 -1.62 -3.09 17.42
CA ARG A 50 -2.52 -3.80 18.33
C ARG A 50 -1.80 -4.05 19.65
N THR A 51 -2.19 -3.29 20.68
CA THR A 51 -1.80 -3.53 22.06
C THR A 51 -3.07 -3.72 22.88
N ASP A 52 -3.13 -4.78 23.70
CA ASP A 52 -4.26 -5.08 24.59
C ASP A 52 -4.16 -4.32 25.93
N ASP A 53 -3.09 -3.54 26.12
CA ASP A 53 -2.83 -2.76 27.32
C ASP A 53 -3.49 -1.36 27.22
N PRO A 54 -4.45 -1.01 28.10
CA PRO A 54 -5.12 0.29 28.07
C PRO A 54 -4.20 1.48 28.40
N LYS A 55 -2.96 1.23 28.84
CA LYS A 55 -1.96 2.26 29.17
C LYS A 55 -0.97 2.57 28.04
N THR A 56 -0.88 1.71 27.03
CA THR A 56 0.05 1.91 25.90
C THR A 56 -0.61 2.73 24.82
N TYR A 57 0.10 3.73 24.29
CA TYR A 57 -0.45 4.64 23.28
C TYR A 57 -0.83 3.84 22.03
N HIS A 58 -2.09 3.93 21.62
CA HIS A 58 -2.53 3.37 20.35
C HIS A 58 -1.83 4.14 19.21
N ASN A 59 -1.30 3.43 18.22
CA ASN A 59 -0.65 3.98 17.00
C ASN A 59 0.78 4.53 17.13
N GLU A 60 1.66 3.85 17.86
CA GLU A 60 3.10 4.21 17.89
C GLU A 60 3.79 4.08 16.52
N HIS A 61 3.32 3.17 15.65
CA HIS A 61 3.86 2.97 14.32
C HIS A 61 3.08 3.83 13.30
N SER A 62 3.55 5.06 13.10
CA SER A 62 2.90 6.07 12.24
C SER A 62 3.90 6.75 11.30
N LEU A 63 3.39 7.20 10.15
CA LEU A 63 4.12 7.98 9.15
C LEU A 63 3.33 9.26 8.91
N TYR A 64 3.98 10.42 8.99
CA TYR A 64 3.35 11.74 8.96
C TYR A 64 2.17 11.88 9.94
N SER A 65 2.33 11.32 11.16
CA SER A 65 1.27 11.25 12.19
C SER A 65 0.03 10.44 11.79
N ILE A 66 0.05 9.75 10.63
CA ILE A 66 -0.99 8.86 10.17
C ILE A 66 -0.58 7.42 10.53
N PRO A 67 -1.40 6.68 11.31
CA PRO A 67 -1.11 5.29 11.65
C PRO A 67 -0.95 4.43 10.39
N MET A 68 0.01 3.50 10.40
CA MET A 68 0.39 2.70 9.23
C MET A 68 -0.80 2.06 8.52
N GLN A 69 -1.78 1.52 9.26
CA GLN A 69 -2.93 0.81 8.69
C GLN A 69 -3.78 1.66 7.74
N TYR A 70 -3.77 3.00 7.87
CA TYR A 70 -4.56 3.88 7.00
C TYR A 70 -3.89 4.14 5.65
N TRP A 71 -2.58 3.95 5.55
CA TRP A 71 -1.86 4.04 4.27
C TRP A 71 -2.30 2.94 3.29
N ALA A 72 -2.90 1.86 3.79
CA ALA A 72 -3.50 0.82 2.94
C ALA A 72 -4.56 1.36 1.96
N PHE A 73 -5.34 2.37 2.37
CA PHE A 73 -6.33 3.00 1.50
C PHE A 73 -5.69 3.76 0.34
N LEU A 74 -4.54 4.40 0.58
CA LEU A 74 -3.77 5.05 -0.46
C LEU A 74 -3.24 4.03 -1.48
N TRP A 75 -2.73 2.88 -1.02
CA TRP A 75 -2.27 1.82 -1.91
C TRP A 75 -3.42 1.17 -2.69
N ALA A 76 -4.58 0.97 -2.06
CA ALA A 76 -5.78 0.51 -2.74
C ALA A 76 -6.26 1.49 -3.81
N PHE A 77 -6.21 2.80 -3.53
CA PHE A 77 -6.50 3.85 -4.51
C PHE A 77 -5.56 3.74 -5.72
N PHE A 78 -4.24 3.63 -5.50
CA PHE A 78 -3.30 3.44 -6.60
C PHE A 78 -3.55 2.15 -7.40
N ALA A 79 -3.83 1.03 -6.74
CA ALA A 79 -4.18 -0.22 -7.40
C ALA A 79 -5.40 -0.05 -8.34
N LEU A 80 -6.44 0.60 -7.83
CA LEU A 80 -7.67 0.85 -8.60
C LEU A 80 -7.40 1.79 -9.78
N THR A 81 -6.75 2.93 -9.55
CA THR A 81 -6.45 3.90 -10.61
C THR A 81 -5.59 3.28 -11.71
N GLN A 82 -4.55 2.52 -11.35
CA GLN A 82 -3.68 1.86 -12.32
C GLN A 82 -4.44 0.80 -13.14
N THR A 83 -5.34 0.06 -12.49
CA THR A 83 -6.22 -0.90 -13.19
C THR A 83 -7.13 -0.21 -14.19
N VAL A 84 -7.83 0.87 -13.77
CA VAL A 84 -8.73 1.63 -14.63
C VAL A 84 -7.97 2.26 -15.81
N LEU A 85 -6.83 2.90 -15.57
CA LEU A 85 -6.02 3.49 -16.62
C LEU A 85 -5.48 2.42 -17.60
N GLY A 86 -5.09 1.25 -17.08
CA GLY A 86 -4.68 0.13 -17.92
C GLY A 86 -5.81 -0.39 -18.81
N LEU A 87 -7.04 -0.44 -18.30
CA LEU A 87 -8.23 -0.85 -19.06
C LEU A 87 -8.64 0.21 -20.09
N LEU A 88 -8.67 1.49 -19.71
CA LEU A 88 -8.98 2.60 -20.61
C LEU A 88 -7.95 2.73 -21.71
N GLY A 89 -6.67 2.55 -21.39
CA GLY A 89 -5.59 2.45 -22.36
C GLY A 89 -5.91 1.36 -23.38
N LYS A 90 -6.12 0.11 -22.94
CA LYS A 90 -6.48 -0.98 -23.87
C LYS A 90 -7.73 -0.68 -24.69
N ALA A 91 -8.76 -0.09 -24.10
CA ALA A 91 -10.01 0.24 -24.79
C ALA A 91 -9.83 1.29 -25.89
N GLY A 92 -8.97 2.29 -25.68
CA GLY A 92 -8.67 3.32 -26.69
C GLY A 92 -7.90 2.79 -27.90
N TRP A 93 -7.01 1.81 -27.70
CA TRP A 93 -6.21 1.20 -28.77
C TRP A 93 -6.98 0.14 -29.60
N GLN A 94 -8.16 -0.29 -29.17
CA GLN A 94 -9.00 -1.25 -29.90
C GLN A 94 -10.02 -0.57 -30.83
N GLN A 95 -9.94 0.75 -31.00
CA GLN A 95 -10.82 1.52 -31.89
C GLN A 95 -10.19 1.88 -33.25
N GLU A 96 -9.02 1.32 -33.57
CA GLU A 96 -8.37 1.42 -34.89
C GLU A 96 -8.54 0.13 -35.70
#